data_AF-A0A8T5PNJ8-F1
#
_entry.id   AF-A0A8T5PNJ8-F1
#
_cell.length_a   1.000
_cell.length_b   1.000
_cell.length_c   1.000
_cell.angle_alpha   90.00
_cell.angle_beta   90.00
_cell.angle_gamma   90.00
#
_symmetry.space_group_name_H-M   'P 1'
#
loop_
_entity.id
_entity.type
_entity.pdbx_description
1 polymer ?
#
loop_
_entity_poly.entity_id
_entity_poly.type
_entity_poly.pdbx_seq_one_letter_code
_entity_poly.pdbx_strand_id
1 'polypeptide(L)'
;MKKKSELTFNMIIAAVLALVVLSVLVYFLMSRTALFKKGIGDCEAKGGKCEASCPKERPISAFKGCYVGSEYKEDYNCCVKIG
;
A
#
# COMPACT_ATOMS: atom_id res chain seq x y z
N MET A 1 20.80 25.40 -45.63
CA MET A 1 21.07 24.52 -44.47
C MET A 1 20.56 25.20 -43.20
N LYS A 2 19.53 24.67 -42.53
CA LYS A 2 19.11 24.98 -41.13
C LYS A 2 17.87 24.13 -40.81
N LYS A 3 18.06 22.87 -40.41
CA LYS A 3 16.98 21.93 -40.00
C LYS A 3 17.36 21.05 -38.79
N LYS A 4 18.38 21.45 -38.01
CA LYS A 4 18.88 20.67 -36.87
C LYS A 4 18.37 21.14 -35.50
N SER A 5 17.70 22.30 -35.42
CA SER A 5 17.29 22.90 -34.13
C SER A 5 15.85 22.61 -33.70
N GLU A 6 14.95 22.25 -34.63
CA GLU A 6 13.55 21.95 -34.28
C GLU A 6 13.39 20.55 -33.67
N LEU A 7 14.23 19.59 -34.09
CA LEU A 7 14.20 18.22 -33.57
C LEU A 7 14.59 18.16 -32.08
N THR A 8 15.52 19.01 -31.64
CA THR A 8 15.94 19.04 -30.23
C THR A 8 14.87 19.65 -29.33
N PHE A 9 14.15 20.67 -29.81
CA PHE A 9 13.11 21.33 -29.01
C PHE A 9 11.89 20.44 -28.77
N ASN A 10 11.40 19.76 -29.81
CA ASN A 10 10.27 18.83 -29.69
C ASN A 10 10.62 17.62 -28.82
N MET A 11 11.87 17.14 -28.89
CA MET A 11 12.34 16.03 -28.05
C MET A 11 12.38 16.41 -26.57
N ILE A 12 12.82 17.63 -26.24
CA ILE A 12 12.81 18.15 -24.87
C ILE A 12 11.39 18.27 -24.34
N ILE A 13 10.46 18.82 -25.14
CA ILE A 13 9.05 18.95 -24.74
C ILE A 13 8.42 17.59 -24.48
N ALA A 14 8.68 16.60 -25.35
CA ALA A 14 8.18 15.24 -25.17
C ALA A 14 8.72 14.59 -23.89
N ALA A 15 10.00 14.78 -23.57
CA ALA A 15 10.61 14.26 -22.35
C ALA A 15 10.00 14.88 -21.09
N VAL A 16 9.75 16.20 -21.09
CA VAL A 16 9.12 16.90 -19.97
C VAL A 16 7.66 16.44 -19.79
N LEU A 17 6.90 16.32 -20.87
CA LEU A 17 5.52 15.81 -20.82
C LEU A 17 5.46 14.38 -20.26
N ALA A 18 6.37 13.50 -20.70
CA ALA A 18 6.44 12.14 -20.19
C ALA A 18 6.73 12.11 -18.68
N LEU A 19 7.66 12.94 -18.20
CA LEU A 19 7.97 13.07 -16.77
C LEU A 19 6.77 13.55 -15.94
N VAL A 20 6.01 14.52 -16.45
CA VAL A 20 4.80 15.02 -15.77
C VAL A 20 3.72 13.94 -15.69
N VAL A 21 3.47 13.22 -16.78
CA VAL A 21 2.46 12.14 -16.77
C VAL A 21 2.87 11.04 -15.79
N LEU A 22 4.16 10.65 -15.79
CA LEU A 22 4.66 9.59 -14.92
C LEU A 22 4.57 9.99 -13.43
N SER A 23 4.88 11.24 -13.08
CA SER A 23 4.75 11.73 -11.70
C SER A 23 3.30 11.71 -11.21
N VAL A 24 2.34 12.10 -12.05
CA VAL A 24 0.91 12.03 -11.73
C VAL A 24 0.46 10.59 -11.51
N LEU A 25 0.86 9.66 -12.38
CA LEU A 25 0.53 8.24 -12.23
C LEU A 25 1.08 7.66 -10.91
N VAL A 26 2.32 7.99 -10.55
CA VAL A 26 2.92 7.57 -9.27
C VAL A 26 2.14 8.12 -8.08
N TYR A 27 1.69 9.37 -8.14
CA TYR A 27 0.89 10.00 -7.08
C TYR A 27 -0.47 9.31 -6.90
N PHE A 28 -1.14 8.96 -8.00
CA PHE A 28 -2.39 8.19 -7.97
C PHE A 28 -2.19 6.77 -7.44
N LEU A 29 -1.09 6.11 -7.84
CA LEU A 29 -0.74 4.77 -7.35
C LEU A 29 -0.38 4.79 -5.86
N MET A 30 0.33 5.80 -5.36
CA MET A 30 0.58 5.97 -3.93
C MET A 30 -0.72 6.14 -3.14
N SER A 31 -1.65 6.94 -3.68
CA SER A 31 -2.96 7.17 -3.06
C SER A 31 -3.79 5.89 -2.95
N ARG A 32 -3.71 4.99 -3.95
CA ARG A 32 -4.40 3.69 -3.90
C ARG A 32 -3.63 2.64 -3.08
N THR A 33 -2.30 2.61 -3.14
CA THR A 33 -1.49 1.64 -2.38
C THR A 33 -1.54 1.88 -0.87
N ALA A 34 -1.76 3.12 -0.42
CA ALA A 34 -2.09 3.40 0.99
C ALA A 34 -3.37 2.68 1.46
N LEU A 35 -4.36 2.49 0.58
CA LEU A 35 -5.56 1.70 0.86
C LEU A 35 -5.28 0.19 0.79
N PHE A 36 -4.43 -0.27 -0.13
CA PHE A 36 -4.03 -1.68 -0.21
C PHE A 36 -3.18 -2.14 0.99
N LYS A 37 -2.40 -1.23 1.62
CA LYS A 37 -1.66 -1.56 2.85
C LYS A 37 -2.55 -1.96 4.01
N LYS A 38 -3.80 -1.46 4.09
CA LYS A 38 -4.78 -1.95 5.04
C LYS A 38 -5.18 -3.39 4.68
N GLY A 39 -5.71 -3.60 3.47
CA GLY A 39 -6.28 -4.90 3.09
C GLY A 39 -5.35 -6.13 3.10
N ILE A 40 -4.04 -5.98 2.86
CA ILE A 40 -3.12 -7.15 2.77
C ILE A 40 -2.51 -7.52 4.13
N GLY A 41 -2.39 -6.56 5.06
CA GLY A 41 -1.84 -6.77 6.40
C GLY A 41 -2.90 -6.96 7.48
N ASP A 42 -4.18 -6.78 7.15
CA ASP A 42 -5.25 -6.85 8.14
C ASP A 42 -5.46 -8.29 8.63
N CYS A 43 -5.51 -8.44 9.96
CA CYS A 43 -5.73 -9.73 10.61
C CYS A 43 -7.04 -10.39 10.15
N GLU A 44 -8.05 -9.56 9.85
CA GLU A 44 -9.33 -9.99 9.30
C GLU A 44 -9.21 -10.63 7.92
N ALA A 45 -8.31 -10.14 7.06
CA ALA A 45 -8.05 -10.72 5.74
C ALA A 45 -7.46 -12.14 5.83
N LYS A 46 -6.80 -12.47 6.95
CA LYS A 46 -6.31 -13.81 7.26
C LYS A 46 -7.30 -14.69 8.02
N GLY A 47 -8.56 -14.25 8.17
CA GLY A 47 -9.58 -14.95 8.95
C GLY A 47 -9.39 -14.86 10.47
N GLY A 48 -8.50 -13.98 10.93
CA GLY A 48 -8.22 -13.73 12.33
C GLY A 48 -9.01 -12.55 12.91
N LYS A 49 -8.76 -12.25 14.19
CA LYS A 49 -9.20 -11.03 14.86
C LYS A 49 -8.03 -10.40 15.60
N CYS A 50 -7.95 -9.07 15.57
CA CYS A 50 -6.96 -8.32 16.31
C CYS A 50 -7.42 -8.17 17.78
N GLU A 51 -6.75 -8.85 18.70
CA GLU A 51 -7.09 -8.85 20.13
C GLU A 51 -5.84 -8.70 20.99
N ALA A 52 -5.96 -8.07 22.18
CA ALA A 52 -4.83 -7.92 23.09
C ALA A 52 -4.25 -9.27 23.55
N SER A 53 -5.11 -10.27 23.73
CA SER A 53 -4.73 -11.64 24.03
C SER A 53 -5.61 -12.60 23.25
N CYS A 54 -5.03 -13.70 22.79
CA CYS A 54 -5.74 -14.65 21.96
C CYS A 54 -6.68 -15.55 22.78
N PRO A 55 -8.00 -15.53 22.51
CA PRO A 55 -8.96 -16.34 23.26
C PRO A 55 -8.81 -17.82 22.90
N LYS A 56 -9.37 -18.71 23.72
CA LYS A 56 -9.34 -20.18 23.50
C LYS A 56 -9.92 -20.60 22.15
N GLU A 57 -10.86 -19.83 21.60
CA GLU A 57 -11.47 -20.07 20.29
C GLU A 57 -10.52 -19.75 19.12
N ARG A 58 -9.50 -18.92 19.37
CA ARG A 58 -8.50 -18.46 18.40
C ARG A 58 -7.11 -18.43 19.05
N PRO A 59 -6.57 -19.59 19.46
CA PRO A 59 -5.42 -19.62 20.37
C PRO A 59 -4.08 -19.28 19.69
N ILE A 60 -4.04 -19.16 18.36
CA ILE A 60 -2.79 -18.91 17.62
C ILE A 60 -2.63 -17.41 17.40
N SER A 61 -1.50 -16.85 17.86
CA SER A 61 -1.02 -15.53 17.46
C SER A 61 -0.18 -15.63 16.16
N ALA A 62 -0.71 -15.12 15.05
CA ALA A 62 -0.01 -15.16 13.77
C ALA A 62 1.13 -14.12 13.69
N PHE A 63 0.90 -12.92 14.23
CA PHE A 63 1.89 -11.84 14.36
C PHE A 63 1.42 -10.80 15.38
N LYS A 64 2.35 -9.99 15.90
CA LYS A 64 2.11 -8.89 16.83
C LYS A 64 1.98 -7.58 16.06
N GLY A 65 1.05 -6.72 16.47
CA GLY A 65 0.71 -5.47 15.82
C GLY A 65 -0.37 -5.64 14.76
N CYS A 66 -1.55 -5.05 14.95
CA CYS A 66 -2.63 -5.10 13.98
C CYS A 66 -3.53 -3.87 14.04
N TYR A 67 -4.29 -3.63 12.97
CA TYR A 67 -5.26 -2.54 12.92
C TYR A 67 -6.58 -3.00 13.54
N VAL A 68 -7.17 -2.14 14.38
CA VAL A 68 -8.57 -2.24 14.82
C VAL A 68 -9.30 -1.07 14.19
N GLY A 69 -10.02 -1.32 13.09
CA GLY A 69 -10.59 -0.26 12.25
C GLY A 69 -9.51 0.58 11.56
N SER A 70 -9.32 1.82 11.99
CA SER A 70 -8.29 2.73 11.44
C SER A 70 -7.08 2.95 12.35
N GLU A 71 -7.08 2.40 13.56
CA GLU A 71 -6.00 2.57 14.54
C GLU A 71 -5.06 1.36 14.52
N TYR A 72 -3.74 1.62 14.47
CA TYR A 72 -2.73 0.59 14.63
C TYR A 72 -2.48 0.35 16.13
N LYS A 73 -2.58 -0.90 16.58
CA LYS A 73 -2.28 -1.31 17.96
C LYS A 73 -1.10 -2.26 17.96
N GLU A 74 0.02 -1.82 18.52
CA GLU A 74 1.27 -2.60 18.56
C GLU A 74 1.22 -3.74 19.58
N ASP A 75 0.45 -3.58 20.66
CA ASP A 75 0.31 -4.60 21.71
C ASP A 75 -0.76 -5.66 21.43
N TYR A 76 -1.45 -5.56 20.29
CA TYR A 76 -2.48 -6.52 19.93
C TYR A 76 -1.87 -7.63 19.07
N ASN A 77 -2.42 -8.82 19.19
CA ASN A 77 -2.04 -9.98 18.41
C ASN A 77 -3.11 -10.29 17.37
N CYS A 78 -2.67 -10.73 16.20
CA CYS A 78 -3.58 -11.30 15.23
C CYS A 78 -3.92 -12.74 15.62
N CYS A 79 -5.10 -12.96 16.18
CA CYS A 79 -5.56 -14.23 16.71
C CYS A 79 -6.38 -14.99 15.67
N VAL A 80 -5.88 -16.17 15.28
CA VAL A 80 -6.51 -17.04 14.26
C VAL A 80 -7.01 -18.34 14.88
N LYS A 81 -8.09 -18.88 14.30
CA LYS A 81 -8.67 -20.16 14.72
C LYS A 81 -7.85 -21.32 14.15
N ILE A 82 -7.68 -22.36 14.96
CA ILE A 82 -7.19 -23.66 14.48
C ILE A 82 -8.35 -24.32 13.73
N GLY A 83 -8.16 -24.55 12.43
CA GLY A 83 -9.01 -25.45 11.64
C GLY A 83 -8.71 -26.89 12.02
#